data_AF-A0A091MW68-F1
#
_entry.id   AF-A0A091MW68-F1
#
_cell.length_a   1.000
_cell.length_b   1.000
_cell.length_c   1.000
_cell.angle_alpha   90.00
_cell.angle_beta   90.00
_cell.angle_gamma   90.00
#
_symmetry.space_group_name_H-M   'P 1'
#
loop_
_entity.id
_entity.type
_entity.pdbx_description
1 polymer ?
#
loop_
_entity_poly.entity_id
_entity_poly.type
_entity_poly.pdbx_seq_one_letter_code
_entity_poly.pdbx_strand_id
1 'polypeptide(L)'
;LPSQNFYNQVSTPLLKKIQFNYPQESVSDVTQSSFHNYFGGSEIVVAGKVDTENLQHLESIVTATAANAELVMETLRDVEELEGFMKKDKYADPEFTRKLWAYLTVNQMMAERNTAPTAALKRNITKSILQMSLDHHIVTPFTAMLIENAEKDEIMLADQPKDPRRGCCPGTLGLTPNAPNNNKGIPAWANITAEPVSFMPEHKSPPVSSLSINRVDNDPHFIIHLPKSQSNICFNINSEPGKILNLVSDPVTGVVVNGQLIGAKKMENKKLNTYFGKIGFYFKNKGLKVEITTETITLKDGSYGITLTWSDTGHIIRKQLLISVKKESNVTVTVGEEMSFMVLLHRVWKKHPVNVDFLGIYIPPENQLSPAAHGLIGQFASEPEVYIHHQRPGQDPEKPQATMEVKGNKLTVTRGLQKDYRTDRVRGTDVQCWFVHNSGKGFIDGHYKDYLVPHLYSFLKKP
;
A
#
# COMPACT_ATOMS: atom_id res chain seq x y z
N LEU A 1 -7.00 -36.64 4.10
CA LEU A 1 -6.10 -35.65 3.45
C LEU A 1 -6.85 -34.60 2.61
N PRO A 2 -7.82 -34.93 1.72
CA PRO A 2 -8.56 -33.92 0.94
C PRO A 2 -9.41 -32.96 1.79
N SER A 3 -9.99 -33.46 2.88
CA SER A 3 -10.85 -32.68 3.79
C SER A 3 -10.11 -31.60 4.58
N GLN A 4 -8.87 -31.86 4.99
CA GLN A 4 -8.05 -30.89 5.74
C GLN A 4 -7.67 -29.69 4.87
N ASN A 5 -7.32 -29.95 3.60
CA ASN A 5 -6.94 -28.90 2.66
C ASN A 5 -8.15 -28.04 2.26
N PHE A 6 -9.32 -28.65 2.04
CA PHE A 6 -10.56 -27.90 1.82
C PHE A 6 -10.91 -27.04 3.03
N TYR A 7 -10.82 -27.59 4.25
CA TYR A 7 -11.08 -26.83 5.47
C TYR A 7 -10.15 -25.63 5.61
N ASN A 8 -8.86 -25.78 5.29
CA ASN A 8 -7.90 -24.67 5.33
C ASN A 8 -8.23 -23.54 4.35
N GLN A 9 -8.88 -23.83 3.21
CA GLN A 9 -9.29 -22.80 2.26
C GLN A 9 -10.51 -21.99 2.74
N VAL A 10 -11.36 -22.57 3.59
CA VAL A 10 -12.60 -21.92 4.06
C VAL A 10 -12.59 -21.58 5.56
N SER A 11 -11.51 -21.88 6.28
CA SER A 11 -11.42 -21.74 7.74
C SER A 11 -11.30 -20.30 8.22
N THR A 12 -10.90 -19.37 7.35
CA THR A 12 -10.56 -18.00 7.74
C THR A 12 -11.39 -16.98 6.96
N PRO A 13 -12.70 -16.81 7.24
CA PRO A 13 -13.51 -15.79 6.58
C PRO A 13 -13.07 -14.39 7.03
N LEU A 14 -12.66 -13.55 6.08
CA LEU A 14 -12.18 -12.19 6.32
C LEU A 14 -13.27 -11.15 6.04
N LEU A 15 -14.01 -11.32 4.93
CA LEU A 15 -15.08 -10.40 4.51
C LEU A 15 -16.35 -11.18 4.15
N LYS A 16 -17.49 -10.50 4.25
CA LYS A 16 -18.82 -10.98 3.86
C LYS A 16 -19.51 -9.95 2.97
N LYS A 17 -20.54 -10.36 2.22
CA LYS A 17 -21.35 -9.47 1.36
C LYS A 17 -20.49 -8.53 0.49
N ILE A 18 -19.55 -9.11 -0.24
CA ILE A 18 -18.67 -8.38 -1.14
C ILE A 18 -19.43 -8.05 -2.42
N GLN A 19 -19.43 -6.80 -2.83
CA GLN A 19 -20.06 -6.32 -4.05
C GLN A 19 -19.10 -5.41 -4.81
N PHE A 20 -18.82 -5.76 -6.06
CA PHE A 20 -18.07 -4.95 -7.01
C PHE A 20 -19.07 -4.17 -7.87
N ASN A 21 -18.88 -2.85 -7.92
CA ASN A 21 -19.71 -1.93 -8.70
C ASN A 21 -18.84 -1.20 -9.72
N TYR A 22 -19.35 -1.11 -10.94
CA TYR A 22 -18.72 -0.42 -12.06
C TYR A 22 -19.76 0.52 -12.70
N PRO A 23 -19.35 1.64 -13.31
CA PRO A 23 -20.26 2.53 -14.03
C PRO A 23 -20.90 1.79 -15.21
N GLN A 24 -22.24 1.72 -15.23
CA GLN A 24 -23.01 0.92 -16.20
C GLN A 24 -22.88 1.44 -17.64
N GLU A 25 -22.53 2.72 -17.81
CA GLU A 25 -22.41 3.34 -19.14
C GLU A 25 -21.10 2.96 -19.86
N SER A 26 -20.07 2.54 -19.11
CA SER A 26 -18.73 2.30 -19.66
C SER A 26 -18.21 0.88 -19.50
N VAL A 27 -18.88 0.06 -18.67
CA VAL A 27 -18.49 -1.33 -18.42
C VAL A 27 -19.66 -2.27 -18.69
N SER A 28 -19.42 -3.27 -19.54
CA SER A 28 -20.41 -4.28 -19.93
C SER A 28 -19.89 -5.69 -19.72
N ASP A 29 -20.78 -6.69 -19.83
CA ASP A 29 -20.45 -8.12 -19.75
C ASP A 29 -19.57 -8.52 -18.55
N VAL A 30 -19.88 -7.95 -17.37
CA VAL A 30 -19.15 -8.23 -16.14
C VAL A 30 -19.51 -9.62 -15.62
N THR A 31 -18.51 -10.41 -15.24
CA THR A 31 -18.68 -11.70 -14.56
C THR A 31 -19.32 -11.50 -13.17
N GLN A 32 -19.57 -12.59 -12.43
CA GLN A 32 -20.07 -12.51 -11.06
C GLN A 32 -19.34 -11.43 -10.24
N SER A 33 -20.10 -10.44 -9.78
CA SER A 33 -19.59 -9.26 -9.05
C SER A 33 -20.08 -9.22 -7.60
N SER A 34 -20.87 -10.20 -7.18
CA SER A 34 -21.39 -10.32 -5.81
C SER A 34 -20.97 -11.65 -5.19
N PHE A 35 -20.34 -11.57 -4.01
CA PHE A 35 -19.78 -12.73 -3.32
C PHE A 35 -20.18 -12.73 -1.84
N HIS A 36 -20.58 -13.88 -1.33
CA HIS A 36 -21.05 -13.98 0.06
C HIS A 36 -19.94 -13.89 1.08
N ASN A 37 -18.78 -14.52 0.81
CA ASN A 37 -17.66 -14.60 1.73
C ASN A 37 -16.33 -14.52 0.96
N TYR A 38 -15.32 -13.94 1.60
CA TYR A 38 -13.94 -13.94 1.15
C TYR A 38 -13.06 -14.57 2.24
N PHE A 39 -12.18 -15.51 1.87
CA PHE A 39 -11.38 -16.28 2.81
C PHE A 39 -9.89 -15.95 2.70
N GLY A 40 -9.17 -15.94 3.83
CA GLY A 40 -7.74 -15.67 3.87
C GLY A 40 -6.95 -16.71 3.05
N GLY A 41 -6.15 -16.22 2.10
CA GLY A 41 -5.39 -17.05 1.16
C GLY A 41 -6.12 -17.40 -0.14
N SER A 42 -7.38 -16.96 -0.29
CA SER A 42 -8.12 -17.01 -1.55
C SER A 42 -8.01 -15.69 -2.32
N GLU A 43 -8.47 -15.69 -3.57
CA GLU A 43 -8.56 -14.53 -4.45
C GLU A 43 -9.94 -14.48 -5.10
N ILE A 44 -10.47 -13.26 -5.28
CA ILE A 44 -11.66 -13.00 -6.08
C ILE A 44 -11.22 -12.30 -7.35
N VAL A 45 -11.65 -12.82 -8.50
CA VAL A 45 -11.38 -12.23 -9.80
C VAL A 45 -12.71 -11.87 -10.44
N VAL A 46 -12.84 -10.61 -10.85
CA VAL A 46 -13.97 -10.10 -11.63
C VAL A 46 -13.42 -9.56 -12.94
N ALA A 47 -14.03 -9.97 -14.04
CA ALA A 47 -13.66 -9.54 -15.39
C ALA A 47 -14.87 -8.93 -16.10
N GLY A 48 -14.62 -8.04 -17.06
CA GLY A 48 -15.66 -7.40 -17.87
C GLY A 48 -15.06 -6.73 -19.10
N LYS A 49 -15.92 -6.11 -19.91
CA LYS A 49 -15.53 -5.32 -21.07
C LYS A 49 -15.64 -3.84 -20.75
N VAL A 50 -14.64 -3.08 -21.18
CA VAL A 50 -14.58 -1.63 -20.97
C VAL A 50 -14.64 -0.94 -22.32
N ASP A 51 -15.45 0.11 -22.43
CA ASP A 51 -15.44 0.99 -23.59
C ASP A 51 -14.24 1.95 -23.49
N THR A 52 -13.19 1.63 -24.22
CA THR A 52 -11.93 2.39 -24.20
C THR A 52 -11.99 3.67 -25.03
N GLU A 53 -12.99 3.87 -25.89
CA GLU A 53 -13.08 5.06 -26.76
C GLU A 53 -13.60 6.28 -25.99
N ASN A 54 -14.49 6.06 -25.02
CA ASN A 54 -15.16 7.12 -24.27
C ASN A 54 -14.64 7.28 -22.83
N LEU A 55 -13.73 6.41 -22.38
CA LEU A 55 -13.29 6.34 -20.99
C LEU A 55 -11.76 6.40 -20.86
N GLN A 56 -11.24 7.50 -20.30
CA GLN A 56 -9.82 7.62 -19.96
C GLN A 56 -9.47 6.91 -18.65
N HIS A 57 -10.41 6.86 -17.70
CA HIS A 57 -10.18 6.31 -16.37
C HIS A 57 -11.29 5.33 -15.98
N LEU A 58 -10.91 4.11 -15.62
CA LEU A 58 -11.82 3.11 -15.08
C LEU A 58 -11.98 3.28 -13.57
N GLU A 59 -13.21 3.57 -13.15
CA GLU A 59 -13.60 3.60 -11.75
C GLU A 59 -14.25 2.27 -11.33
N SER A 60 -13.91 1.80 -10.14
CA SER A 60 -14.57 0.65 -9.51
C SER A 60 -14.77 0.89 -8.01
N ILE A 61 -15.94 0.50 -7.50
CA ILE A 61 -16.32 0.64 -6.09
C ILE A 61 -16.59 -0.75 -5.52
N VAL A 62 -15.78 -1.18 -4.57
CA VAL A 62 -15.95 -2.45 -3.86
C VAL A 62 -16.48 -2.20 -2.48
N THR A 63 -17.64 -2.79 -2.16
CA THR A 63 -18.24 -2.75 -0.83
C THR A 63 -18.18 -4.13 -0.19
N ALA A 64 -17.88 -4.22 1.10
CA ALA A 64 -17.83 -5.49 1.83
C ALA A 64 -18.08 -5.28 3.33
N THR A 65 -18.46 -6.34 4.05
CA THR A 65 -18.66 -6.33 5.50
C THR A 65 -17.58 -7.19 6.17
N ALA A 66 -16.70 -6.57 6.95
CA ALA A 66 -15.79 -7.25 7.85
C ALA A 66 -16.48 -7.59 9.19
N ALA A 67 -15.79 -8.31 10.09
CA ALA A 67 -16.38 -8.74 11.37
C ALA A 67 -17.01 -7.59 12.18
N ASN A 68 -16.41 -6.39 12.16
CA ASN A 68 -16.84 -5.24 12.95
C ASN A 68 -16.94 -3.93 12.13
N ALA A 69 -16.95 -4.00 10.79
CA ALA A 69 -16.92 -2.80 9.94
C ALA A 69 -17.52 -3.03 8.56
N GLU A 70 -17.98 -1.95 7.92
CA GLU A 70 -18.24 -1.91 6.49
C GLU A 70 -17.04 -1.29 5.76
N LEU A 71 -16.54 -2.01 4.76
CA LEU A 71 -15.45 -1.62 3.88
C LEU A 71 -16.06 -1.04 2.61
N VAL A 72 -15.59 0.14 2.21
CA VAL A 72 -15.82 0.71 0.89
C VAL A 72 -14.46 1.09 0.33
N MET A 73 -14.13 0.56 -0.84
CA MET A 73 -12.88 0.81 -1.55
C MET A 73 -13.20 1.33 -2.94
N GLU A 74 -12.69 2.51 -3.26
CA GLU A 74 -12.83 3.13 -4.57
C GLU A 74 -11.46 3.06 -5.26
N THR A 75 -11.43 2.58 -6.50
CA THR A 75 -10.20 2.46 -7.30
C THR A 75 -10.40 3.13 -8.64
N LEU A 76 -9.50 4.04 -9.00
CA LEU A 76 -9.43 4.70 -10.30
C LEU A 76 -8.13 4.30 -11.00
N ARG A 77 -8.22 3.84 -12.26
CA ARG A 77 -7.06 3.41 -13.06
C ARG A 77 -7.13 3.94 -14.48
N ASP A 78 -5.98 4.30 -15.03
CA ASP A 78 -5.85 4.67 -16.43
C ASP A 78 -5.98 3.41 -17.30
N VAL A 79 -6.80 3.49 -18.34
CA VAL A 79 -7.04 2.40 -19.28
C VAL A 79 -5.79 2.10 -20.12
N GLU A 80 -4.96 3.12 -20.40
CA GLU A 80 -3.75 3.00 -21.23
C GLU A 80 -2.56 2.39 -20.47
N GLU A 81 -2.57 2.43 -19.13
CA GLU A 81 -1.48 1.90 -18.28
C GLU A 81 -1.26 0.39 -18.51
N LEU A 82 -2.34 -0.35 -18.72
CA LEU A 82 -2.30 -1.80 -18.91
C LEU A 82 -1.56 -2.20 -20.19
N GLU A 83 -1.81 -1.49 -21.29
CA GLU A 83 -1.08 -1.74 -22.54
C GLU A 83 0.42 -1.46 -22.38
N GLY A 84 0.75 -0.35 -21.72
CA GLY A 84 2.14 0.00 -21.41
C GLY A 84 2.84 -1.04 -20.53
N PHE A 85 2.11 -1.66 -19.60
CA PHE A 85 2.62 -2.75 -18.76
C PHE A 85 2.83 -4.04 -19.55
N MET A 86 1.86 -4.47 -20.37
CA MET A 86 1.97 -5.68 -21.19
C MET A 86 3.09 -5.58 -22.23
N LYS A 87 3.30 -4.41 -22.85
CA LYS A 87 4.39 -4.16 -23.82
C LYS A 87 5.80 -4.31 -23.24
N LYS A 88 5.97 -4.32 -21.92
CA LYS A 88 7.28 -4.51 -21.27
C LYS A 88 7.80 -5.95 -21.40
N ASP A 89 6.90 -6.92 -21.56
CA ASP A 89 7.26 -8.31 -21.75
C ASP A 89 7.00 -8.74 -23.20
N LYS A 90 8.08 -9.12 -23.90
CA LYS A 90 8.03 -9.58 -25.30
C LYS A 90 7.26 -10.88 -25.50
N TYR A 91 6.99 -11.63 -24.43
CA TYR A 91 6.22 -12.88 -24.45
C TYR A 91 4.79 -12.73 -23.94
N ALA A 92 4.38 -11.53 -23.50
CA ALA A 92 3.02 -11.30 -23.07
C ALA A 92 2.07 -11.42 -24.27
N ASP A 93 1.05 -12.27 -24.13
CA ASP A 93 -0.04 -12.36 -25.08
C ASP A 93 -0.92 -11.10 -24.93
N PRO A 94 -0.98 -10.21 -25.94
CA PRO A 94 -1.76 -8.97 -25.84
C PRO A 94 -3.25 -9.25 -25.65
N GLU A 95 -3.72 -10.43 -26.05
CA GLU A 95 -5.13 -10.85 -25.95
C GLU A 95 -5.42 -11.64 -24.66
N PHE A 96 -4.45 -11.75 -23.75
CA PHE A 96 -4.57 -12.55 -22.53
C PHE A 96 -5.78 -12.15 -21.69
N THR A 97 -6.00 -10.85 -21.49
CA THR A 97 -7.12 -10.33 -20.68
C THR A 97 -8.47 -10.67 -21.29
N ARG A 98 -8.59 -10.58 -22.62
CA ARG A 98 -9.79 -11.02 -23.36
C ARG A 98 -10.02 -12.52 -23.22
N LYS A 99 -8.96 -13.34 -23.34
CA LYS A 99 -9.03 -14.80 -23.17
C LYS A 99 -9.43 -15.19 -21.75
N LEU A 100 -8.88 -14.51 -20.73
CA LEU A 100 -9.23 -14.72 -19.33
C LEU A 100 -10.71 -14.39 -19.07
N TRP A 101 -11.19 -13.24 -19.56
CA TRP A 101 -12.60 -12.87 -19.47
C TRP A 101 -13.52 -13.93 -20.10
N ALA A 102 -13.19 -14.39 -21.32
CA ALA A 102 -13.97 -15.41 -22.01
C ALA A 102 -14.00 -16.74 -21.24
N TYR A 103 -12.85 -17.18 -20.73
CA TYR A 103 -12.73 -18.40 -19.92
C TYR A 103 -13.59 -18.34 -18.64
N LEU A 104 -13.52 -17.23 -17.89
CA LEU A 104 -14.32 -17.04 -16.69
C LEU A 104 -15.82 -17.02 -17.01
N THR A 105 -16.22 -16.33 -18.07
CA THR A 105 -17.61 -16.22 -18.50
C THR A 105 -18.18 -17.59 -18.92
N VAL A 106 -17.41 -18.38 -19.69
CA VAL A 106 -17.80 -19.74 -20.08
C VAL A 106 -17.96 -20.65 -18.86
N ASN A 107 -17.04 -20.58 -17.89
CA ASN A 107 -17.14 -21.36 -16.64
C ASN A 107 -18.37 -20.98 -15.82
N GLN A 108 -18.70 -19.69 -15.75
CA GLN A 108 -19.88 -19.22 -15.05
C GLN A 108 -21.17 -19.73 -15.73
N MET A 109 -21.27 -19.63 -17.05
CA MET A 109 -22.40 -20.19 -17.80
C MET A 109 -22.54 -21.70 -17.59
N MET A 110 -21.43 -22.44 -17.51
CA MET A 110 -21.46 -23.88 -17.20
C MET A 110 -22.03 -24.16 -15.80
N ALA A 111 -21.67 -23.35 -14.80
CA ALA A 111 -22.22 -23.46 -13.45
C ALA A 111 -23.72 -23.11 -13.41
N GLU A 112 -24.13 -22.04 -14.09
CA GLU A 112 -25.53 -21.63 -14.22
C GLU A 112 -26.37 -22.70 -14.92
N ARG A 113 -25.85 -23.32 -15.99
CA ARG A 113 -26.51 -24.42 -16.67
C ARG A 113 -26.77 -25.61 -15.74
N ASN A 114 -25.84 -25.91 -14.84
CA ASN A 114 -25.98 -27.04 -13.91
C ASN A 114 -27.10 -26.83 -12.88
N THR A 115 -27.39 -25.57 -12.52
CA THR A 115 -28.43 -25.18 -11.57
C THR A 115 -29.75 -24.77 -12.23
N ALA A 116 -29.77 -24.60 -13.56
CA ALA A 116 -30.97 -24.21 -14.32
C ALA A 116 -32.16 -25.18 -14.12
N PRO A 117 -33.38 -24.67 -13.84
CA PRO A 117 -34.54 -25.50 -13.47
C PRO A 117 -35.18 -26.21 -14.67
N THR A 118 -35.12 -25.63 -15.87
CA THR A 118 -35.83 -26.15 -17.06
C THR A 118 -34.88 -26.61 -18.15
N ALA A 119 -35.30 -27.63 -18.91
CA ALA A 119 -34.55 -28.12 -20.05
C ALA A 119 -34.43 -27.06 -21.17
N ALA A 120 -35.42 -26.18 -21.34
CA ALA A 120 -35.36 -25.08 -22.29
C ALA A 120 -34.26 -24.08 -21.93
N LEU A 121 -34.16 -23.67 -20.67
CA LEU A 121 -33.11 -22.75 -20.21
C LEU A 121 -31.72 -23.39 -20.35
N LYS A 122 -31.57 -24.68 -20.01
CA LYS A 122 -30.31 -25.41 -20.22
C LYS A 122 -29.87 -25.40 -21.69
N ARG A 123 -30.80 -25.56 -22.63
CA ARG A 123 -30.48 -25.51 -24.07
C ARG A 123 -30.04 -24.12 -24.51
N ASN A 124 -30.71 -23.07 -24.03
CA ASN A 124 -30.33 -21.68 -24.33
C ASN A 124 -28.92 -21.37 -23.82
N ILE A 125 -28.62 -21.73 -22.57
CA ILE A 125 -27.28 -21.54 -21.99
C ILE A 125 -26.23 -22.37 -22.75
N THR A 126 -26.53 -23.62 -23.14
CA THR A 126 -25.64 -24.44 -23.98
C THR A 126 -25.34 -23.77 -25.32
N LYS A 127 -26.33 -23.13 -25.96
CA LYS A 127 -26.12 -22.41 -27.21
C LYS A 127 -25.16 -21.22 -27.00
N SER A 128 -25.31 -20.46 -25.92
CA SER A 128 -24.40 -19.36 -25.57
C SER A 128 -22.98 -19.84 -25.26
N ILE A 129 -22.85 -20.95 -24.51
CA ILE A 129 -21.53 -21.56 -24.23
C ILE A 129 -20.87 -21.98 -25.55
N LEU A 130 -21.60 -22.69 -26.42
CA LEU A 130 -21.06 -23.12 -27.71
C LEU A 130 -20.56 -21.94 -28.54
N GLN A 131 -21.36 -20.88 -28.64
CA GLN A 131 -21.00 -19.68 -29.39
C GLN A 131 -19.73 -19.03 -28.82
N MET A 132 -19.71 -18.75 -27.51
CA MET A 132 -18.56 -18.12 -26.83
C MET A 132 -17.29 -18.97 -26.95
N SER A 133 -17.42 -20.29 -26.82
CA SER A 133 -16.31 -21.23 -26.97
C SER A 133 -15.72 -21.23 -28.38
N LEU A 134 -16.56 -21.11 -29.42
CA LEU A 134 -16.09 -21.01 -30.79
C LEU A 134 -15.42 -19.65 -31.05
N ASP A 135 -16.07 -18.54 -30.63
CA ASP A 135 -15.56 -17.18 -30.83
C ASP A 135 -14.19 -16.97 -30.18
N HIS A 136 -13.95 -17.61 -29.04
CA HIS A 136 -12.70 -17.50 -28.27
C HIS A 136 -11.79 -18.73 -28.33
N HIS A 137 -12.09 -19.70 -29.19
CA HIS A 137 -11.29 -20.92 -29.40
C HIS A 137 -11.03 -21.73 -28.12
N ILE A 138 -12.04 -21.88 -27.27
CA ILE A 138 -11.98 -22.60 -26.00
C ILE A 138 -12.54 -24.02 -26.16
N VAL A 139 -11.75 -25.03 -25.78
CA VAL A 139 -12.22 -26.42 -25.67
C VAL A 139 -12.98 -26.58 -24.34
N THR A 140 -14.22 -27.05 -24.44
CA THR A 140 -15.17 -27.19 -23.32
C THR A 140 -15.87 -28.55 -23.41
N PRO A 141 -16.76 -28.96 -22.49
CA PRO A 141 -17.51 -30.20 -22.65
C PRO A 141 -18.49 -30.20 -23.85
N PHE A 142 -18.64 -29.05 -24.54
CA PHE A 142 -19.50 -28.85 -25.69
C PHE A 142 -18.75 -28.53 -26.99
N THR A 143 -17.42 -28.44 -26.94
CA THR A 143 -16.54 -28.18 -28.10
C THR A 143 -15.36 -29.14 -28.07
N ALA A 144 -14.88 -29.56 -29.24
CA ALA A 144 -13.68 -30.38 -29.35
C ALA A 144 -12.77 -29.79 -30.42
N MET A 145 -11.46 -29.93 -30.22
CA MET A 145 -10.48 -29.53 -31.21
C MET A 145 -10.09 -30.75 -32.04
N LEU A 146 -10.22 -30.62 -33.35
CA LEU A 146 -9.84 -31.63 -34.32
C LEU A 146 -8.51 -31.24 -34.94
N ILE A 147 -7.53 -32.13 -34.89
CA ILE A 147 -6.24 -31.97 -35.56
C ILE A 147 -6.18 -33.01 -36.66
N GLU A 148 -6.17 -32.55 -37.90
CA GLU A 148 -6.06 -33.41 -39.09
C GLU A 148 -4.69 -33.23 -39.73
N ASN A 149 -4.07 -34.32 -40.17
CA ASN A 149 -2.90 -34.27 -41.05
C ASN A 149 -3.32 -33.79 -42.46
N ALA A 150 -2.39 -33.22 -43.23
CA ALA A 150 -2.60 -32.73 -44.60
C ALA A 150 -3.15 -33.81 -45.55
N GLU A 151 -2.83 -35.08 -45.28
CA GLU A 151 -3.28 -36.25 -46.05
C GLU A 151 -4.64 -36.83 -45.55
N LYS A 152 -5.23 -36.25 -44.48
CA LYS A 152 -6.55 -36.58 -43.89
C LYS A 152 -6.75 -38.02 -43.40
N ASP A 153 -5.66 -38.71 -43.19
CA ASP A 153 -5.54 -40.11 -42.80
C ASP A 153 -5.23 -40.29 -41.30
N GLU A 154 -4.73 -39.25 -40.63
CA GLU A 154 -4.61 -39.19 -39.18
C GLU A 154 -5.46 -38.04 -38.60
N ILE A 155 -6.34 -38.40 -37.67
CA ILE A 155 -7.24 -37.47 -36.97
C ILE A 155 -7.01 -37.62 -35.47
N MET A 156 -6.64 -36.53 -34.81
CA MET A 156 -6.59 -36.44 -33.34
C MET A 156 -7.73 -35.57 -32.83
N LEU A 157 -8.39 -36.04 -31.78
CA LEU A 157 -9.47 -35.32 -31.11
C LEU A 157 -9.00 -34.91 -29.72
N ALA A 158 -9.04 -33.62 -29.43
CA ALA A 158 -8.84 -33.08 -28.09
C ALA A 158 -10.19 -32.57 -27.56
N ASP A 159 -10.80 -33.35 -26.67
CA ASP A 159 -12.00 -33.00 -25.92
C ASP A 159 -11.70 -32.87 -24.42
N GLN A 160 -12.62 -32.25 -23.67
CA GLN A 160 -12.47 -32.17 -22.22
C GLN A 160 -12.84 -33.52 -21.58
N PRO A 161 -11.94 -34.17 -20.81
CA PRO A 161 -12.21 -35.48 -20.24
C PRO A 161 -13.43 -35.43 -19.31
N LYS A 162 -14.40 -36.31 -19.57
CA LYS A 162 -15.56 -36.49 -18.68
C LYS A 162 -15.08 -37.17 -17.40
N ASP A 163 -15.41 -36.61 -16.24
CA ASP A 163 -15.23 -37.30 -14.97
C ASP A 163 -16.03 -38.62 -15.01
N PRO A 164 -15.36 -39.80 -14.94
CA PRO A 164 -16.04 -41.09 -15.00
C PRO A 164 -17.03 -41.30 -13.83
N ARG A 165 -17.04 -40.43 -12.81
CA ARG A 165 -17.95 -40.50 -11.66
C ARG A 165 -19.21 -39.65 -11.77
N ARG A 166 -19.37 -38.85 -12.83
CA ARG A 166 -20.62 -38.08 -13.07
C ARG A 166 -20.97 -38.05 -14.56
N GLY A 167 -21.35 -39.22 -15.07
CA GLY A 167 -22.15 -39.33 -16.29
C GLY A 167 -23.62 -38.97 -16.03
N CYS A 168 -24.21 -38.16 -16.90
CA CYS A 168 -25.65 -37.98 -17.00
C CYS A 168 -26.32 -39.35 -17.26
N CYS A 169 -27.34 -39.69 -16.46
CA CYS A 169 -28.16 -40.91 -16.44
C CYS A 169 -27.65 -42.04 -15.51
N PRO A 170 -28.33 -42.32 -14.38
CA PRO A 170 -28.11 -43.52 -13.59
C PRO A 170 -28.92 -44.68 -14.19
N GLY A 171 -28.24 -45.68 -14.75
CA GLY A 171 -28.91 -46.86 -15.29
C GLY A 171 -27.94 -47.96 -15.69
N THR A 172 -27.97 -49.04 -14.93
CA THR A 172 -27.55 -50.42 -15.27
C THR A 172 -26.06 -50.75 -15.45
N LEU A 173 -25.65 -51.72 -14.63
CA LEU A 173 -24.42 -52.51 -14.69
C LEU A 173 -24.23 -53.19 -16.07
N GLY A 174 -23.02 -53.15 -16.60
CA GLY A 174 -22.59 -53.95 -17.75
C GLY A 174 -21.07 -53.99 -17.85
N LEU A 175 -20.47 -55.08 -17.37
CA LEU A 175 -19.10 -55.46 -17.66
C LEU A 175 -19.01 -55.85 -19.14
N THR A 176 -18.13 -55.20 -19.91
CA THR A 176 -17.49 -55.82 -21.08
C THR A 176 -16.01 -55.43 -21.15
N PRO A 177 -15.10 -56.42 -21.13
CA PRO A 177 -13.68 -56.20 -21.41
C PRO A 177 -13.49 -56.12 -22.92
N ASN A 178 -12.86 -55.06 -23.41
CA ASN A 178 -12.06 -55.00 -24.65
C ASN A 178 -11.77 -53.52 -24.98
N ALA A 179 -10.69 -52.99 -24.40
CA ALA A 179 -9.98 -51.86 -24.99
C ALA A 179 -8.59 -52.39 -25.42
N PRO A 180 -8.17 -52.19 -26.69
CA PRO A 180 -6.90 -52.72 -27.16
C PRO A 180 -5.75 -52.06 -26.43
N ASN A 181 -4.83 -52.89 -25.99
CA ASN A 181 -3.55 -52.52 -25.41
C ASN A 181 -2.69 -51.81 -26.47
N ASN A 182 -2.74 -50.48 -26.55
CA ASN A 182 -1.85 -49.70 -27.40
C ASN A 182 -0.85 -48.93 -26.54
N ASN A 183 0.22 -49.64 -26.20
CA ASN A 183 1.56 -49.09 -25.97
C ASN A 183 2.05 -48.41 -27.27
N LYS A 184 1.52 -47.24 -27.61
CA LYS A 184 2.20 -46.32 -28.54
C LYS A 184 2.84 -45.22 -27.72
N GLY A 185 4.17 -45.32 -27.61
CA GLY A 185 5.02 -44.35 -26.95
C GLY A 185 4.79 -42.94 -27.51
N ILE A 186 5.01 -41.98 -26.64
CA ILE A 186 4.98 -40.55 -26.92
C ILE A 186 5.82 -40.29 -28.21
N PRO A 187 5.24 -39.64 -29.24
CA PRO A 187 5.99 -39.28 -30.44
C PRO A 187 7.20 -38.40 -30.10
N ALA A 188 8.32 -38.60 -30.82
CA ALA A 188 9.60 -37.96 -30.51
C ALA A 188 9.58 -36.42 -30.47
N TRP A 189 8.57 -35.77 -31.05
CA TRP A 189 8.40 -34.32 -31.03
C TRP A 189 7.86 -33.76 -29.70
N ALA A 190 7.33 -34.61 -28.81
CA ALA A 190 6.79 -34.21 -27.51
C ALA A 190 7.81 -34.30 -26.35
N ASN A 191 9.08 -34.55 -26.64
CA ASN A 191 10.16 -34.40 -25.66
C ASN A 191 10.55 -32.93 -25.52
N ILE A 192 10.04 -32.28 -24.48
CA ILE A 192 10.45 -30.91 -24.13
C ILE A 192 11.77 -30.99 -23.35
N THR A 193 12.87 -30.57 -23.98
CA THR A 193 14.11 -30.21 -23.27
C THR A 193 13.85 -28.94 -22.47
N ALA A 194 13.58 -29.08 -21.18
CA ALA A 194 13.55 -27.96 -20.25
C ALA A 194 14.99 -27.50 -19.98
N GLU A 195 15.41 -26.38 -20.58
CA GLU A 195 16.60 -25.67 -20.12
C GLU A 195 16.30 -24.94 -18.81
N PRO A 196 17.18 -25.00 -17.79
CA PRO A 196 16.99 -24.27 -16.55
C PRO A 196 17.18 -22.77 -16.79
N VAL A 197 16.10 -22.00 -16.63
CA VAL A 197 16.14 -20.53 -16.64
C VAL A 197 16.89 -20.06 -15.39
N SER A 198 18.06 -19.48 -15.62
CA SER A 198 18.83 -18.77 -14.60
C SER A 198 18.08 -17.50 -14.19
N PHE A 199 17.76 -17.37 -12.91
CA PHE A 199 17.18 -16.15 -12.34
C PHE A 199 18.18 -15.01 -12.46
N MET A 200 17.90 -14.03 -13.34
CA MET A 200 18.59 -12.74 -13.29
C MET A 200 18.06 -11.90 -12.11
N PRO A 201 18.95 -11.14 -11.45
CA PRO A 201 18.64 -10.41 -10.24
C PRO A 201 17.75 -9.18 -10.49
N GLU A 202 16.92 -8.91 -9.49
CA GLU A 202 16.05 -7.74 -9.30
C GLU A 202 16.66 -6.43 -9.84
N HIS A 203 16.09 -5.92 -10.94
CA HIS A 203 16.35 -4.56 -11.41
C HIS A 203 15.66 -3.58 -10.45
N LYS A 204 16.45 -3.01 -9.55
CA LYS A 204 16.05 -1.88 -8.70
C LYS A 204 15.53 -0.74 -9.57
N SER A 205 14.29 -0.35 -9.33
CA SER A 205 13.72 0.91 -9.80
C SER A 205 14.55 2.10 -9.29
N PRO A 206 14.54 3.24 -10.00
CA PRO A 206 15.32 4.40 -9.61
C PRO A 206 14.93 4.86 -8.20
N PRO A 207 15.89 5.31 -7.38
CA PRO A 207 15.59 5.85 -6.06
C PRO A 207 14.65 7.03 -6.23
N VAL A 208 13.56 7.01 -5.46
CA VAL A 208 12.72 8.18 -5.20
C VAL A 208 13.65 9.33 -4.86
N SER A 209 13.50 10.41 -5.63
CA SER A 209 14.28 11.64 -5.57
C SER A 209 14.70 12.02 -4.15
N SER A 210 15.98 12.31 -4.00
CA SER A 210 16.66 12.84 -2.82
C SER A 210 16.20 14.27 -2.47
N LEU A 211 14.89 14.45 -2.26
CA LEU A 211 14.34 15.70 -1.74
C LEU A 211 14.70 15.83 -0.26
N SER A 212 15.09 17.03 0.15
CA SER A 212 15.58 17.36 1.47
C SER A 212 14.42 17.77 2.39
N ILE A 213 14.15 16.99 3.43
CA ILE A 213 12.87 16.98 4.16
C ILE A 213 13.07 17.26 5.67
N ASN A 214 12.16 18.01 6.30
CA ASN A 214 12.14 18.18 7.76
C ASN A 214 11.71 16.88 8.44
N ARG A 215 12.40 16.47 9.51
CA ARG A 215 12.24 15.12 10.07
C ARG A 215 12.31 15.09 11.58
N VAL A 216 11.60 14.14 12.19
CA VAL A 216 11.80 13.75 13.59
C VAL A 216 11.89 12.24 13.76
N ASP A 217 12.95 11.75 14.41
CA ASP A 217 13.25 10.32 14.58
C ASP A 217 14.09 10.06 15.86
N ASN A 218 14.10 8.83 16.40
CA ASN A 218 14.77 8.48 17.67
C ASN A 218 14.40 9.41 18.87
N ASP A 219 15.25 9.53 19.90
CA ASP A 219 15.06 10.43 21.06
C ASP A 219 14.98 11.89 20.61
N PRO A 220 13.77 12.49 20.59
CA PRO A 220 13.21 13.08 19.38
C PRO A 220 14.18 14.07 18.76
N HIS A 221 14.86 13.55 17.74
CA HIS A 221 15.91 14.22 17.02
C HIS A 221 15.29 14.88 15.79
N PHE A 222 15.29 16.21 15.79
CA PHE A 222 14.77 17.02 14.72
C PHE A 222 15.90 17.30 13.74
N ILE A 223 15.63 17.14 12.45
CA ILE A 223 16.47 17.64 11.37
C ILE A 223 15.60 18.58 10.56
N ILE A 224 15.94 19.86 10.57
CA ILE A 224 15.29 20.91 9.80
C ILE A 224 16.16 21.22 8.60
N HIS A 225 15.61 21.02 7.41
CA HIS A 225 16.24 21.40 6.16
C HIS A 225 15.82 22.82 5.78
N LEU A 226 16.80 23.69 5.57
CA LEU A 226 16.62 25.07 5.15
C LEU A 226 17.07 25.21 3.69
N PRO A 227 16.14 25.13 2.71
CA PRO A 227 16.48 25.07 1.29
C PRO A 227 17.17 26.33 0.75
N LYS A 228 16.79 27.54 1.19
CA LYS A 228 17.46 28.78 0.72
C LYS A 228 18.89 28.87 1.24
N SER A 229 19.11 28.42 2.48
CA SER A 229 20.42 28.42 3.14
C SER A 229 21.26 27.17 2.84
N GLN A 230 20.70 26.21 2.09
CA GLN A 230 21.28 24.89 1.78
C GLN A 230 21.90 24.19 3.00
N SER A 231 21.25 24.31 4.16
CA SER A 231 21.80 23.88 5.44
C SER A 231 20.83 22.97 6.19
N ASN A 232 21.37 21.92 6.81
CA ASN A 232 20.63 21.05 7.72
C ASN A 232 20.94 21.44 9.16
N ILE A 233 19.92 21.79 9.93
CA ILE A 233 20.03 22.14 11.35
C ILE A 233 19.38 21.04 12.15
N CYS A 234 20.02 20.58 13.22
CA CYS A 234 19.50 19.48 14.02
C CYS A 234 19.50 19.79 15.52
N PHE A 235 18.53 19.26 16.25
CA PHE A 235 18.40 19.46 17.69
C PHE A 235 17.58 18.33 18.34
N ASN A 236 17.75 18.13 19.65
CA ASN A 236 17.00 17.10 20.39
C ASN A 236 16.06 17.74 21.39
N ILE A 237 14.82 17.26 21.46
CA ILE A 237 13.92 17.61 22.55
C ILE A 237 13.91 16.48 23.56
N ASN A 238 14.20 16.81 24.82
CA ASN A 238 14.09 15.85 25.91
C ASN A 238 12.82 16.17 26.69
N SER A 239 11.79 15.35 26.54
CA SER A 239 10.53 15.49 27.27
C SER A 239 10.12 14.16 27.87
N GLU A 240 9.23 14.18 28.85
CA GLU A 240 8.75 12.99 29.54
C GLU A 240 7.78 12.19 28.65
N PRO A 241 7.70 10.85 28.81
CA PRO A 241 6.66 10.04 28.20
C PRO A 241 5.25 10.56 28.52
N GLY A 242 4.33 10.39 27.56
CA GLY A 242 2.94 10.83 27.66
C GLY A 242 2.73 12.29 27.26
N LYS A 243 3.78 13.12 27.23
CA LYS A 243 3.69 14.50 26.74
C LYS A 243 3.45 14.53 25.23
N ILE A 244 2.75 15.56 24.77
CA ILE A 244 2.40 15.74 23.36
C ILE A 244 3.09 17.01 22.85
N LEU A 245 3.93 16.86 21.84
CA LEU A 245 4.65 17.95 21.18
C LEU A 245 3.91 18.40 19.93
N ASN A 246 3.77 19.72 19.76
CA ASN A 246 3.24 20.31 18.54
C ASN A 246 4.33 20.44 17.47
N LEU A 247 4.12 19.78 16.33
CA LEU A 247 5.05 19.78 15.21
C LEU A 247 4.65 20.87 14.20
N VAL A 248 3.38 20.88 13.83
CA VAL A 248 2.78 21.88 12.92
C VAL A 248 1.44 22.32 13.50
N SER A 249 1.18 23.62 13.51
CA SER A 249 -0.09 24.23 13.84
C SER A 249 -0.29 25.41 12.91
N ASP A 250 -1.12 25.23 11.88
CA ASP A 250 -1.44 26.25 10.89
C ASP A 250 -2.93 26.61 10.97
N PRO A 251 -3.28 27.76 11.58
CA PRO A 251 -4.67 28.16 11.74
C PRO A 251 -5.35 28.57 10.43
N VAL A 252 -4.57 28.93 9.40
CA VAL A 252 -5.10 29.40 8.10
C VAL A 252 -5.52 28.21 7.24
N THR A 253 -4.60 27.26 7.02
CA THR A 253 -4.92 26.02 6.29
C THR A 253 -5.77 25.05 7.14
N GLY A 254 -5.80 25.27 8.46
CA GLY A 254 -6.55 24.45 9.41
C GLY A 254 -5.88 23.09 9.69
N VAL A 255 -4.56 22.99 9.49
CA VAL A 255 -3.78 21.76 9.67
C VAL A 255 -3.07 21.77 11.02
N VAL A 256 -3.18 20.67 11.75
CA VAL A 256 -2.41 20.42 12.98
C VAL A 256 -1.75 19.05 12.89
N VAL A 257 -0.48 18.99 13.26
CA VAL A 257 0.29 17.76 13.41
C VAL A 257 0.93 17.75 14.79
N ASN A 258 0.57 16.75 15.60
CA ASN A 258 1.09 16.58 16.95
C ASN A 258 1.61 15.16 17.15
N GLY A 259 2.65 15.01 17.97
CA GLY A 259 3.22 13.71 18.31
C GLY A 259 3.21 13.48 19.82
N GLN A 260 2.69 12.33 20.26
CA GLN A 260 2.75 11.90 21.66
C GLN A 260 3.97 11.00 21.90
N LEU A 261 4.71 11.31 22.96
CA LEU A 261 5.90 10.58 23.34
C LEU A 261 5.57 9.32 24.15
N ILE A 262 6.33 8.27 23.90
CA ILE A 262 6.38 7.02 24.67
C ILE A 262 7.81 6.82 25.18
N GLY A 263 7.97 6.10 26.30
CA GLY A 263 9.28 5.81 26.87
C GLY A 263 9.82 4.45 26.44
N ALA A 264 11.14 4.30 26.44
CA ALA A 264 11.81 3.00 26.39
C ALA A 264 11.41 2.12 27.59
N LYS A 265 11.63 0.79 27.50
CA LYS A 265 11.32 -0.16 28.57
C LYS A 265 12.25 -0.05 29.78
N LYS A 266 13.47 0.45 29.57
CA LYS A 266 14.50 0.60 30.60
C LYS A 266 15.22 1.93 30.45
N MET A 267 15.70 2.45 31.57
CA MET A 267 16.63 3.57 31.57
C MET A 267 18.00 3.11 31.11
N GLU A 268 18.65 3.94 30.30
CA GLU A 268 20.02 3.77 29.85
C GLU A 268 20.80 5.02 30.25
N ASN A 269 21.97 4.86 30.87
CA ASN A 269 22.80 5.98 31.35
C ASN A 269 22.03 7.03 32.20
N LYS A 270 21.18 6.56 33.13
CA LYS A 270 20.34 7.40 34.01
C LYS A 270 19.30 8.27 33.28
N LYS A 271 19.07 8.04 31.98
CA LYS A 271 18.06 8.72 31.17
C LYS A 271 17.07 7.70 30.61
N LEU A 272 15.79 8.06 30.58
CA LEU A 272 14.78 7.31 29.85
C LEU A 272 14.65 7.91 28.45
N ASN A 273 15.03 7.16 27.42
CA ASN A 273 14.85 7.60 26.04
C ASN A 273 13.36 7.67 25.70
N THR A 274 12.97 8.68 24.93
CA THR A 274 11.58 8.86 24.50
C THR A 274 11.47 8.78 22.99
N TYR A 275 10.32 8.38 22.47
CA TYR A 275 10.08 8.26 21.03
C TYR A 275 8.65 8.67 20.70
N PHE A 276 8.32 8.99 19.44
CA PHE A 276 6.92 9.16 19.08
C PHE A 276 6.24 7.79 18.98
N GLY A 277 5.25 7.54 19.85
CA GLY A 277 4.42 6.34 19.79
C GLY A 277 3.12 6.56 19.04
N LYS A 278 2.70 7.82 18.93
CA LYS A 278 1.46 8.21 18.29
C LYS A 278 1.61 9.58 17.62
N ILE A 279 1.14 9.69 16.40
CA ILE A 279 1.09 10.92 15.62
C ILE A 279 -0.36 11.19 15.25
N GLY A 280 -0.84 12.40 15.51
CA GLY A 280 -2.17 12.83 15.12
C GLY A 280 -2.13 13.96 14.11
N PHE A 281 -2.98 13.83 13.09
CA PHE A 281 -3.29 14.89 12.15
C PHE A 281 -4.71 15.37 12.40
N TYR A 282 -4.91 16.67 12.42
CA TYR A 282 -6.25 17.26 12.44
C TYR A 282 -6.38 18.26 11.29
N PHE A 283 -7.32 17.97 10.39
CA PHE A 283 -7.67 18.80 9.26
C PHE A 283 -9.00 19.50 9.57
N LYS A 284 -8.92 20.63 10.31
CA LYS A 284 -10.08 21.35 10.85
C LYS A 284 -11.09 21.71 9.76
N ASN A 285 -10.60 22.24 8.63
CA ASN A 285 -11.43 22.69 7.51
C ASN A 285 -12.18 21.53 6.82
N LYS A 286 -11.70 20.29 6.97
CA LYS A 286 -12.34 19.07 6.42
C LYS A 286 -13.11 18.27 7.50
N GLY A 287 -12.94 18.62 8.77
CA GLY A 287 -13.50 17.87 9.91
C GLY A 287 -12.87 16.49 10.13
N LEU A 288 -11.68 16.22 9.58
CA LEU A 288 -11.03 14.91 9.61
C LEU A 288 -9.92 14.84 10.66
N LYS A 289 -9.83 13.70 11.35
CA LYS A 289 -8.75 13.39 12.29
C LYS A 289 -8.08 12.08 11.89
N VAL A 290 -6.76 12.08 11.77
CA VAL A 290 -5.97 10.85 11.54
C VAL A 290 -5.17 10.58 12.80
N GLU A 291 -5.16 9.32 13.26
CA GLU A 291 -4.32 8.84 14.35
C GLU A 291 -3.45 7.70 13.84
N ILE A 292 -2.13 7.86 13.90
CA ILE A 292 -1.18 6.83 13.51
C ILE A 292 -0.44 6.41 14.77
N THR A 293 -0.55 5.15 15.15
CA THR A 293 0.18 4.52 16.25
C THR A 293 1.15 3.49 15.69
N THR A 294 1.94 2.86 16.56
CA THR A 294 2.81 1.72 16.16
C THR A 294 2.02 0.47 15.75
N GLU A 295 0.70 0.43 15.99
CA GLU A 295 -0.15 -0.73 15.74
C GLU A 295 -1.23 -0.47 14.68
N THR A 296 -1.85 0.71 14.72
CA THR A 296 -3.03 1.05 13.93
C THR A 296 -2.94 2.43 13.29
N ILE A 297 -3.61 2.57 12.15
CA ILE A 297 -3.79 3.80 11.37
C ILE A 297 -5.30 4.06 11.31
N THR A 298 -5.78 5.11 11.98
CA THR A 298 -7.22 5.38 12.10
C THR A 298 -7.57 6.74 11.49
N LEU A 299 -8.53 6.78 10.56
CA LEU A 299 -9.16 7.98 10.05
C LEU A 299 -10.55 8.15 10.71
N LYS A 300 -10.83 9.32 11.30
CA LYS A 300 -12.11 9.67 11.90
C LYS A 300 -12.74 10.87 11.17
N ASP A 301 -14.02 10.73 10.82
CA ASP A 301 -14.88 11.74 10.20
C ASP A 301 -16.19 11.82 11.02
N GLY A 302 -16.21 12.66 12.06
CA GLY A 302 -17.32 12.68 13.02
C GLY A 302 -17.44 11.38 13.82
N SER A 303 -18.57 10.69 13.71
CA SER A 303 -18.81 9.37 14.32
C SER A 303 -18.28 8.21 13.48
N TYR A 304 -17.98 8.47 12.20
CA TYR A 304 -17.44 7.46 11.29
C TYR A 304 -15.93 7.31 11.52
N GLY A 305 -15.46 6.07 11.57
CA GLY A 305 -14.05 5.75 11.77
C GLY A 305 -13.62 4.55 10.94
N ILE A 306 -12.53 4.67 10.19
CA ILE A 306 -11.86 3.57 9.48
C ILE A 306 -10.54 3.32 10.20
N THR A 307 -10.22 2.05 10.47
CA THR A 307 -8.93 1.64 11.03
C THR A 307 -8.26 0.61 10.13
N LEU A 308 -7.00 0.88 9.77
CA LEU A 308 -6.06 -0.04 9.14
C LEU A 308 -4.96 -0.41 10.14
N THR A 309 -4.20 -1.44 9.80
CA THR A 309 -3.01 -1.90 10.52
C THR A 309 -1.78 -1.78 9.64
N TRP A 310 -0.60 -1.88 10.25
CA TRP A 310 0.67 -1.92 9.50
C TRP A 310 0.84 -3.19 8.64
N SER A 311 -0.02 -4.20 8.79
CA SER A 311 0.00 -5.39 7.93
C SER A 311 -0.69 -5.17 6.59
N ASP A 312 -1.47 -4.09 6.48
CA ASP A 312 -2.28 -3.78 5.30
C ASP A 312 -1.45 -3.00 4.27
N THR A 313 -1.75 -3.20 2.99
CA THR A 313 -1.33 -2.32 1.89
C THR A 313 -2.58 -1.77 1.25
N GLY A 314 -2.70 -0.46 1.15
CA GLY A 314 -3.89 0.16 0.57
C GLY A 314 -3.89 1.66 0.70
N HIS A 315 -4.95 2.29 0.21
CA HIS A 315 -5.16 3.72 0.35
C HIS A 315 -6.59 4.03 0.79
N ILE A 316 -6.75 5.07 1.59
CA ILE A 316 -8.04 5.64 1.99
C ILE A 316 -8.14 7.03 1.37
N ILE A 317 -9.22 7.30 0.64
CA ILE A 317 -9.51 8.64 0.10
C ILE A 317 -10.77 9.16 0.77
N ARG A 318 -10.69 10.34 1.40
CA ARG A 318 -11.85 10.99 2.02
C ARG A 318 -11.72 12.50 1.99
N LYS A 319 -12.68 13.22 1.40
CA LYS A 319 -12.68 14.70 1.33
C LYS A 319 -11.35 15.27 0.81
N GLN A 320 -10.78 14.66 -0.24
CA GLN A 320 -9.47 15.01 -0.82
C GLN A 320 -8.25 14.80 0.11
N LEU A 321 -8.43 14.02 1.18
CA LEU A 321 -7.33 13.48 1.98
C LEU A 321 -7.06 12.05 1.49
N LEU A 322 -5.83 11.80 1.03
CA LEU A 322 -5.34 10.48 0.65
C LEU A 322 -4.41 9.95 1.75
N ILE A 323 -4.72 8.79 2.30
CA ILE A 323 -3.86 8.07 3.26
C ILE A 323 -3.41 6.79 2.60
N SER A 324 -2.14 6.70 2.20
CA SER A 324 -1.54 5.51 1.59
C SER A 324 -0.72 4.75 2.62
N VAL A 325 -1.08 3.49 2.89
CA VAL A 325 -0.38 2.60 3.81
C VAL A 325 0.43 1.60 3.00
N LYS A 326 1.75 1.60 3.20
CA LYS A 326 2.66 0.59 2.68
C LYS A 326 2.98 -0.39 3.80
N LYS A 327 2.59 -1.65 3.59
CA LYS A 327 2.78 -2.74 4.55
C LYS A 327 4.16 -2.71 5.19
N GLU A 328 4.14 -2.78 6.53
CA GLU A 328 5.31 -2.89 7.40
C GLU A 328 6.33 -1.78 7.19
N SER A 329 5.94 -0.65 6.60
CA SER A 329 6.86 0.38 6.11
C SER A 329 6.51 1.79 6.55
N ASN A 330 5.60 2.44 5.84
CA ASN A 330 5.27 3.84 6.04
C ASN A 330 3.83 4.13 5.68
N VAL A 331 3.33 5.24 6.20
CA VAL A 331 2.04 5.82 5.88
C VAL A 331 2.29 7.19 5.28
N THR A 332 1.70 7.47 4.13
CA THR A 332 1.75 8.80 3.50
C THR A 332 0.36 9.41 3.59
N VAL A 333 0.27 10.62 4.14
CA VAL A 333 -0.95 11.43 4.27
C VAL A 333 -0.79 12.62 3.33
N THR A 334 -1.61 12.68 2.29
CA THR A 334 -1.55 13.70 1.24
C THR A 334 -2.85 14.49 1.22
N VAL A 335 -2.74 15.81 1.16
CA VAL A 335 -3.88 16.75 1.12
C VAL A 335 -3.81 17.50 -0.21
N GLY A 336 -4.60 17.07 -1.19
CA GLY A 336 -4.51 17.58 -2.56
C GLY A 336 -3.09 17.44 -3.14
N GLU A 337 -2.65 18.42 -3.93
CA GLU A 337 -1.28 18.50 -4.44
C GLU A 337 -0.37 19.39 -3.55
N GLU A 338 -0.94 19.99 -2.50
CA GLU A 338 -0.31 21.09 -1.75
C GLU A 338 0.54 20.62 -0.57
N MET A 339 0.17 19.48 0.05
CA MET A 339 0.81 18.99 1.27
C MET A 339 0.92 17.47 1.30
N SER A 340 2.08 16.97 1.73
CA SER A 340 2.32 15.56 1.96
C SER A 340 3.04 15.35 3.29
N PHE A 341 2.69 14.28 4.01
CA PHE A 341 3.32 13.90 5.28
C PHE A 341 3.60 12.42 5.26
N MET A 342 4.83 12.00 5.58
CA MET A 342 5.17 10.59 5.67
C MET A 342 5.48 10.22 7.11
N VAL A 343 4.84 9.16 7.61
CA VAL A 343 5.10 8.56 8.91
C VAL A 343 5.72 7.18 8.71
N LEU A 344 6.90 6.96 9.24
CA LEU A 344 7.66 5.71 9.13
C LEU A 344 7.55 4.90 10.42
N LEU A 345 7.33 3.60 10.31
CA LEU A 345 7.38 2.70 11.46
C LEU A 345 8.78 2.12 11.64
N HIS A 346 9.33 2.27 12.84
CA HIS A 346 10.52 1.58 13.29
C HIS A 346 10.11 0.38 14.13
N ARG A 347 10.26 -0.82 13.57
CA ARG A 347 10.01 -2.07 14.29
C ARG A 347 11.25 -2.55 15.01
N VAL A 348 11.06 -2.86 16.28
CA VAL A 348 12.03 -3.48 17.15
C VAL A 348 11.61 -4.93 17.37
N TRP A 349 12.56 -5.85 17.54
CA TRP A 349 12.21 -7.25 17.78
C TRP A 349 11.36 -7.38 19.07
N LYS A 350 10.31 -8.23 19.05
CA LYS A 350 9.29 -8.30 20.12
C LYS A 350 9.82 -8.43 21.56
N LYS A 351 10.96 -9.11 21.75
CA LYS A 351 11.61 -9.36 23.06
C LYS A 351 12.77 -8.40 23.35
N HIS A 352 12.88 -7.27 22.64
CA HIS A 352 14.02 -6.38 22.83
C HIS A 352 13.99 -5.80 24.25
N PRO A 353 15.13 -5.83 24.98
CA PRO A 353 15.16 -5.57 26.42
C PRO A 353 14.98 -4.08 26.78
N VAL A 354 15.23 -3.17 25.83
CA VAL A 354 15.28 -1.71 26.06
C VAL A 354 14.31 -0.96 25.14
N ASN A 355 14.50 -1.06 23.82
CA ASN A 355 13.72 -0.33 22.82
C ASN A 355 12.29 -0.86 22.61
N VAL A 356 11.43 0.04 22.12
CA VAL A 356 10.04 -0.17 21.74
C VAL A 356 9.85 0.18 20.28
N ASP A 357 8.78 -0.29 19.65
CA ASP A 357 8.39 0.22 18.34
C ASP A 357 8.11 1.72 18.45
N PHE A 358 8.47 2.48 17.42
CA PHE A 358 8.23 3.91 17.41
C PHE A 358 8.04 4.45 15.99
N LEU A 359 7.65 5.72 15.90
CA LEU A 359 7.31 6.40 14.67
C LEU A 359 8.31 7.53 14.38
N GLY A 360 8.71 7.63 13.12
CA GLY A 360 9.37 8.81 12.57
C GLY A 360 8.40 9.61 11.70
N ILE A 361 8.52 10.94 11.66
CA ILE A 361 7.72 11.79 10.78
C ILE A 361 8.59 12.65 9.90
N TYR A 362 8.16 12.78 8.64
CA TYR A 362 8.88 13.43 7.55
C TYR A 362 7.90 14.40 6.87
N ILE A 363 8.23 15.69 6.90
CA ILE A 363 7.41 16.79 6.41
C ILE A 363 8.24 17.56 5.38
N PRO A 364 7.95 17.43 4.07
CA PRO A 364 8.66 18.14 3.01
C PRO A 364 8.57 19.66 3.23
N PRO A 365 9.66 20.42 3.06
CA PRO A 365 9.65 21.88 3.17
C PRO A 365 8.82 22.54 2.05
N GLU A 366 8.56 21.82 0.96
CA GLU A 366 7.73 22.27 -0.16
C GLU A 366 6.23 22.27 0.15
N ASN A 367 5.82 21.72 1.32
CA ASN A 367 4.44 21.78 1.75
C ASN A 367 3.98 23.25 1.85
N GLN A 368 2.86 23.56 1.19
CA GLN A 368 2.29 24.91 1.13
C GLN A 368 1.57 25.28 2.43
N LEU A 369 2.32 25.36 3.53
CA LEU A 369 1.85 25.89 4.81
C LEU A 369 1.75 27.42 4.74
N SER A 370 0.80 27.99 5.48
CA SER A 370 0.63 29.44 5.52
C SER A 370 1.80 30.13 6.26
N PRO A 371 2.04 31.43 6.03
CA PRO A 371 3.01 32.20 6.83
C PRO A 371 2.68 32.26 8.33
N ALA A 372 1.44 31.93 8.72
CA ALA A 372 1.02 31.86 10.12
C ALA A 372 1.24 30.46 10.74
N ALA A 373 1.75 29.50 9.97
CA ALA A 373 2.10 28.18 10.48
C ALA A 373 3.17 28.28 11.56
N HIS A 374 2.96 27.53 12.63
CA HIS A 374 3.86 27.48 13.76
C HIS A 374 4.05 26.06 14.27
N GLY A 375 4.83 25.88 15.33
CA GLY A 375 5.19 24.57 15.89
C GLY A 375 6.69 24.30 15.75
N LEU A 376 7.14 23.16 16.25
CA LEU A 376 8.57 22.79 16.23
C LEU A 376 9.13 22.63 14.81
N ILE A 377 8.27 22.36 13.82
CA ILE A 377 8.61 22.32 12.40
C ILE A 377 7.90 23.45 11.65
N GLY A 378 6.62 23.68 11.95
CA GLY A 378 5.79 24.64 11.21
C GLY A 378 6.32 26.08 11.21
N GLN A 379 7.07 26.49 12.24
CA GLN A 379 7.71 27.82 12.30
C GLN A 379 8.75 28.06 11.20
N PHE A 380 9.22 27.02 10.52
CA PHE A 380 10.19 27.10 9.42
C PHE A 380 9.51 27.09 8.04
N ALA A 381 8.17 27.10 7.97
CA ALA A 381 7.44 27.32 6.72
C ALA A 381 7.87 28.64 6.06
N SER A 382 8.10 29.68 6.87
CA SER A 382 8.86 30.85 6.46
C SER A 382 10.32 30.67 6.90
N GLU A 383 11.18 30.23 5.98
CA GLU A 383 12.60 30.00 6.26
C GLU A 383 13.28 31.27 6.81
N PRO A 384 13.92 31.20 8.00
CA PRO A 384 14.69 32.30 8.54
C PRO A 384 16.05 32.43 7.85
N GLU A 385 16.63 33.63 7.85
CA GLU A 385 18.02 33.83 7.43
C GLU A 385 18.98 33.19 8.44
N VAL A 386 19.87 32.32 7.94
CA VAL A 386 20.86 31.61 8.75
C VAL A 386 22.26 31.84 8.20
N TYR A 387 23.14 32.37 9.05
CA TYR A 387 24.55 32.62 8.71
C TYR A 387 25.48 31.81 9.62
N ILE A 388 26.17 30.83 9.05
CA ILE A 388 27.11 29.96 9.77
C ILE A 388 28.54 30.32 9.40
N HIS A 389 29.33 30.72 10.39
CA HIS A 389 30.68 31.24 10.18
C HIS A 389 31.61 30.92 11.38
N HIS A 390 32.89 31.27 11.26
CA HIS A 390 33.94 30.99 12.27
C HIS A 390 34.00 29.51 12.71
N GLN A 391 34.14 28.61 11.74
CA GLN A 391 34.34 27.19 12.03
C GLN A 391 35.69 26.99 12.75
N ARG A 392 35.65 26.29 13.88
CA ARG A 392 36.77 26.05 14.79
C ARG A 392 36.76 24.60 15.28
N PRO A 393 37.91 24.03 15.67
CA PRO A 393 37.95 22.71 16.29
C PRO A 393 37.05 22.66 17.53
N GLY A 394 36.25 21.59 17.66
CA GLY A 394 35.48 21.32 18.86
C GLY A 394 36.32 20.62 19.93
N GLN A 395 35.71 20.28 21.07
CA GLN A 395 36.34 19.39 22.07
C GLN A 395 36.63 18.00 21.50
N ASP A 396 35.80 17.55 20.55
CA ASP A 396 35.99 16.35 19.77
C ASP A 396 36.45 16.77 18.35
N PRO A 397 37.62 16.31 17.88
CA PRO A 397 38.15 16.65 16.56
C PRO A 397 37.20 16.31 15.41
N GLU A 398 36.35 15.29 15.57
CA GLU A 398 35.38 14.88 14.55
C GLU A 398 34.13 15.78 14.53
N LYS A 399 33.98 16.65 15.53
CA LYS A 399 32.81 17.52 15.73
C LYS A 399 33.21 18.99 15.80
N PRO A 400 33.57 19.60 14.67
CA PRO A 400 33.94 21.00 14.63
C PRO A 400 32.77 21.89 15.07
N GLN A 401 33.09 22.99 15.72
CA GLN A 401 32.12 23.98 16.16
C GLN A 401 32.08 25.16 15.19
N ALA A 402 30.94 25.83 15.09
CA ALA A 402 30.80 27.08 14.37
C ALA A 402 29.87 28.02 15.12
N THR A 403 29.84 29.28 14.69
CA THR A 403 28.90 30.26 15.18
C THR A 403 27.80 30.46 14.15
N MET A 404 26.55 30.26 14.58
CA MET A 404 25.35 30.42 13.78
C MET A 404 24.61 31.68 14.24
N GLU A 405 24.30 32.56 13.30
CA GLU A 405 23.41 33.70 13.53
C GLU A 405 22.06 33.44 12.84
N VAL A 406 21.00 33.50 13.63
CA VAL A 406 19.63 33.16 13.19
C VAL A 406 18.63 33.91 14.06
N LYS A 407 17.62 34.55 13.44
CA LYS A 407 16.57 35.30 14.17
C LYS A 407 17.12 36.32 15.20
N GLY A 408 18.26 36.93 14.91
CA GLY A 408 18.95 37.87 15.82
C GLY A 408 19.71 37.21 16.99
N ASN A 409 19.72 35.88 17.09
CA ASN A 409 20.46 35.13 18.09
C ASN A 409 21.82 34.66 17.55
N LYS A 410 22.82 34.62 18.43
CA LYS A 410 24.16 34.08 18.14
C LYS A 410 24.37 32.79 18.92
N LEU A 411 24.42 31.66 18.21
CA LEU A 411 24.47 30.32 18.76
C LEU A 411 25.81 29.65 18.47
N THR A 412 26.30 28.84 19.40
CA THR A 412 27.41 27.90 19.11
C THR A 412 26.80 26.57 18.69
N VAL A 413 27.12 26.15 17.46
CA VAL A 413 26.62 24.90 16.86
C VAL A 413 27.77 23.93 16.62
N THR A 414 27.46 22.64 16.57
CA THR A 414 28.46 21.58 16.39
C THR A 414 28.11 20.74 15.17
N ARG A 415 29.07 20.50 14.28
CA ARG A 415 28.84 19.67 13.09
C ARG A 415 28.82 18.20 13.48
N GLY A 416 27.83 17.46 13.00
CA GLY A 416 27.71 16.03 13.27
C GLY A 416 26.98 15.29 12.14
N LEU A 417 27.02 13.96 12.21
CA LEU A 417 26.27 13.06 11.34
C LEU A 417 25.04 12.55 12.07
N GLN A 418 23.93 12.46 11.35
CA GLN A 418 22.65 11.96 11.84
C GLN A 418 22.05 10.99 10.82
N LYS A 419 21.29 9.99 11.30
CA LYS A 419 20.82 8.88 10.47
C LYS A 419 19.44 9.13 9.88
N ASP A 420 19.29 9.23 8.55
CA ASP A 420 18.02 9.28 7.78
C ASP A 420 17.54 7.89 7.34
N TYR A 421 16.35 7.46 7.79
CA TYR A 421 15.82 6.12 7.55
C TYR A 421 14.84 6.02 6.37
N ARG A 422 14.65 7.08 5.56
CA ARG A 422 13.71 7.05 4.41
C ARG A 422 14.07 6.02 3.35
N THR A 423 15.35 5.94 2.99
CA THR A 423 15.84 5.11 1.88
C THR A 423 16.38 3.76 2.37
N ASP A 424 17.09 3.75 3.50
CA ASP A 424 17.57 2.54 4.18
C ASP A 424 17.07 2.53 5.63
N ARG A 425 16.04 1.72 5.88
CA ARG A 425 15.41 1.63 7.21
C ARG A 425 16.26 0.91 8.25
N VAL A 426 17.21 0.10 7.81
CA VAL A 426 18.02 -0.76 8.70
C VAL A 426 19.28 -0.02 9.11
N ARG A 427 19.99 0.59 8.15
CA ARG A 427 21.27 1.26 8.42
C ARG A 427 21.13 2.77 8.56
N GLY A 428 20.14 3.36 7.90
CA GLY A 428 20.02 4.81 7.74
C GLY A 428 21.12 5.38 6.85
N THR A 429 20.80 6.42 6.08
CA THR A 429 21.79 7.24 5.37
C THR A 429 22.32 8.33 6.29
N ASP A 430 23.62 8.62 6.22
CA ASP A 430 24.21 9.68 7.04
C ASP A 430 23.92 11.05 6.42
N VAL A 431 23.31 11.93 7.21
CA VAL A 431 23.02 13.32 6.88
C VAL A 431 23.87 14.19 7.79
N GLN A 432 24.67 15.05 7.18
CA GLN A 432 25.44 16.04 7.92
C GLN A 432 24.55 17.21 8.33
N CYS A 433 24.63 17.61 9.61
CA CYS A 433 23.87 18.73 10.15
C CYS A 433 24.65 19.53 11.19
N TRP A 434 24.21 20.77 11.40
CA TRP A 434 24.66 21.63 12.48
C TRP A 434 23.76 21.45 13.71
N PHE A 435 24.33 20.91 14.78
CA PHE A 435 23.63 20.61 16.01
C PHE A 435 23.48 21.84 16.89
N VAL A 436 22.24 22.19 17.23
CA VAL A 436 21.88 23.24 18.17
C VAL A 436 21.64 22.62 19.55
N HIS A 437 22.46 23.05 20.51
CA HIS A 437 22.41 22.57 21.89
C HIS A 437 21.19 23.13 22.65
N ASN A 438 20.98 22.65 23.89
CA ASN A 438 19.93 23.14 24.79
C ASN A 438 18.52 23.06 24.20
N SER A 439 18.21 21.94 23.55
CA SER A 439 16.91 21.67 22.93
C SER A 439 16.43 22.74 21.95
N GLY A 440 17.35 23.19 21.09
CA GLY A 440 17.04 24.13 20.02
C GLY A 440 16.95 25.60 20.47
N LYS A 441 17.31 25.92 21.72
CA LYS A 441 17.21 27.28 22.28
C LYS A 441 17.85 28.33 21.36
N GLY A 442 17.06 29.33 20.97
CA GLY A 442 17.46 30.44 20.11
C GLY A 442 17.39 30.14 18.61
N PHE A 443 17.23 28.87 18.22
CA PHE A 443 16.87 28.46 16.86
C PHE A 443 15.35 28.31 16.70
N ILE A 444 14.73 27.59 17.65
CA ILE A 444 13.27 27.58 17.80
C ILE A 444 12.82 28.83 18.57
N ASP A 445 11.60 29.30 18.29
CA ASP A 445 11.00 30.40 19.04
C ASP A 445 10.65 29.93 20.46
N GLY A 446 10.95 30.73 21.48
CA GLY A 446 10.68 30.38 22.88
C GLY A 446 11.47 29.17 23.40
N HIS A 447 10.84 28.39 24.27
CA HIS A 447 11.38 27.17 24.86
C HIS A 447 10.56 25.96 24.40
N TYR A 448 11.17 24.76 24.28
CA TYR A 448 10.47 23.58 23.77
C TYR A 448 9.18 23.21 24.53
N LYS A 449 9.09 23.62 25.81
CA LYS A 449 7.93 23.40 26.68
C LYS A 449 6.70 24.19 26.23
N ASP A 450 6.90 25.27 25.50
CA ASP A 450 5.82 26.12 24.98
C ASP A 450 5.06 25.41 23.84
N TYR A 451 5.68 24.38 23.25
CA TYR A 451 5.10 23.52 22.23
C TYR A 451 4.38 22.28 22.79
N LEU A 452 4.19 22.21 24.11
CA LEU A 452 3.42 21.13 24.74
C LEU A 452 1.93 21.42 24.65
N VAL A 453 1.17 20.45 24.14
CA VAL A 453 -0.29 20.57 23.99
C VAL A 453 -1.04 19.53 24.83
N PRO A 454 -2.25 19.84 25.32
CA PRO A 454 -2.99 18.94 26.22
C PRO A 454 -3.60 17.73 25.51
N HIS A 455 -3.96 17.87 24.23
CA HIS A 455 -4.57 16.80 23.44
C HIS A 455 -3.99 16.75 22.03
N LEU A 456 -3.99 15.55 21.44
CA LEU A 456 -3.40 15.24 20.14
C LEU A 456 -3.96 16.06 18.97
N TYR A 457 -5.17 16.59 19.06
CA TYR A 457 -5.80 17.40 17.99
C TYR A 457 -5.94 18.88 18.35
N SER A 458 -5.20 19.34 19.37
CA SER A 458 -5.24 20.74 19.79
C SER A 458 -4.35 21.59 18.89
N PHE A 459 -4.85 22.76 18.51
CA PHE A 459 -4.03 23.84 17.97
C PHE A 459 -3.11 24.40 19.07
N LEU A 460 -1.95 24.89 18.67
CA LEU A 460 -1.05 25.63 19.54
C LEU A 460 -1.68 27.00 19.88
N LYS A 461 -1.81 27.35 21.17
CA LYS A 461 -2.56 28.54 21.61
C LYS A 461 -1.77 29.87 21.55
N LYS A 462 -0.52 29.82 21.09
CA LYS A 462 0.52 30.85 20.91
C LYS A 462 1.80 30.37 21.63
N PRO A 463 2.97 30.40 20.98
CA PRO A 463 4.26 30.09 21.61
C PRO A 463 4.64 31.13 22.67
#